data_AF-A0A252D2Q8-F1
#
_entry.id   AF-A0A252D2Q8-F1
#
_cell.length_a   1.000
_cell.length_b   1.000
_cell.length_c   1.000
_cell.angle_alpha   90.00
_cell.angle_beta   90.00
_cell.angle_gamma   90.00
#
_symmetry.space_group_name_H-M   'P 1'
#
loop_
_entity.id
_entity.type
_entity.pdbx_description
1 polymer ?
#
loop_
_entity_poly.entity_id
_entity_poly.type
_entity_poly.pdbx_seq_one_letter_code
_entity_poly.pdbx_strand_id
1 'polypeptide(L)'
;MRFREWATKVMLIFLLFATLILALFAGKSAKIAKNTATSIPEVIAWSEYPKAQLQSAKNLSSKSPSVPKSQVKKSQPLALYSTTEAFARYKPQYEITPVDPSNYGDRYAKDINGVSLRNQPIVVLHETSNSASSAINFFQTPHDNENIQASYHTLIKRDGTVVYLIPPEKRAFGAGNSVFDGPNGSETVKTNPNLPPSVNNFAYHVSLETPPEAWGDNHVQSHSGYTEAQYHSLAWLIAQSQVPEDRITTHRAVDRSGQRIDPISFDFNKFFDLLHSYRQLTPINRAHR
;
A
#
# COMPACT_ATOMS: atom_id res chain seq x y z
N MET A 1 -58.66 -18.34 0.32
CA MET A 1 -58.47 -16.87 0.43
C MET A 1 -58.98 -16.25 -0.86
N ARG A 2 -59.94 -15.31 -0.82
CA ARG A 2 -60.59 -14.79 -2.04
C ARG A 2 -59.61 -13.88 -2.78
N PHE A 3 -59.48 -14.02 -4.10
CA PHE A 3 -58.52 -13.28 -4.96
C PHE A 3 -58.50 -11.75 -4.71
N ARG A 4 -59.65 -11.16 -4.36
CA ARG A 4 -59.77 -9.74 -3.99
C ARG A 4 -59.01 -9.38 -2.71
N GLU A 5 -58.97 -10.24 -1.71
CA GLU A 5 -58.24 -10.01 -0.45
C GLU A 5 -56.72 -10.12 -0.65
N TRP A 6 -56.27 -11.00 -1.55
CA TRP A 6 -54.87 -11.13 -1.92
C TRP A 6 -54.38 -9.90 -2.70
N ALA A 7 -55.16 -9.45 -3.69
CA ALA A 7 -54.83 -8.25 -4.49
C ALA A 7 -54.77 -6.97 -3.64
N THR A 8 -55.64 -6.84 -2.64
CA THR A 8 -55.67 -5.64 -1.77
C THR A 8 -54.46 -5.61 -0.82
N LYS A 9 -54.03 -6.77 -0.31
CA LYS A 9 -52.83 -6.88 0.53
C LYS A 9 -51.54 -6.62 -0.25
N VAL A 10 -51.46 -7.07 -1.51
CA VAL A 10 -50.30 -6.81 -2.38
C VAL A 10 -50.22 -5.32 -2.77
N MET A 11 -51.35 -4.66 -3.06
CA MET A 11 -51.39 -3.22 -3.35
C MET A 11 -50.95 -2.35 -2.16
N LEU A 12 -51.35 -2.69 -0.93
CA LEU A 12 -50.93 -1.96 0.28
C LEU A 12 -49.43 -2.08 0.55
N ILE A 13 -48.84 -3.25 0.28
CA ILE A 13 -47.39 -3.46 0.42
C ILE A 13 -46.63 -2.63 -0.62
N PHE A 14 -47.09 -2.58 -1.86
CA PHE A 14 -46.46 -1.76 -2.91
C PHE A 14 -46.51 -0.26 -2.60
N LEU A 15 -47.61 0.25 -2.04
CA LEU A 15 -47.73 1.65 -1.64
C LEU A 15 -46.77 2.01 -0.49
N LEU A 16 -46.56 1.11 0.48
CA LEU A 16 -45.59 1.32 1.56
C LEU A 16 -44.14 1.37 1.02
N PHE A 17 -43.77 0.50 0.08
CA PHE A 17 -42.45 0.55 -0.55
C PHE A 17 -42.23 1.81 -1.41
N ALA A 18 -43.26 2.30 -2.11
CA ALA A 18 -43.17 3.52 -2.90
C ALA A 18 -42.91 4.77 -2.02
N THR A 19 -43.52 4.84 -0.82
CA THR A 19 -43.28 5.95 0.12
C THR A 19 -41.88 5.92 0.75
N LEU A 20 -41.31 4.72 0.96
CA LEU A 20 -39.96 4.57 1.49
C LEU A 20 -38.87 5.01 0.49
N ILE A 21 -39.10 4.78 -0.81
CA ILE A 21 -38.19 5.21 -1.88
C ILE A 21 -38.23 6.74 -2.04
N LEU A 22 -39.41 7.37 -1.96
CA LEU A 22 -39.55 8.83 -2.04
C LEU A 22 -38.90 9.56 -0.83
N ALA A 23 -38.89 8.93 0.36
CA ALA A 23 -38.22 9.47 1.54
C ALA A 23 -36.68 9.42 1.43
N LEU A 24 -36.11 8.46 0.68
CA LEU A 24 -34.66 8.33 0.49
C LEU A 24 -34.08 9.32 -0.54
N PHE A 25 -34.91 9.89 -1.43
CA PHE A 25 -34.47 10.90 -2.40
C PHE A 25 -34.70 12.35 -1.95
N ALA A 26 -35.30 12.59 -0.78
CA ALA A 26 -35.49 13.93 -0.20
C ALA A 26 -34.35 14.36 0.75
N GLY A 27 -33.16 13.77 0.63
CA GLY A 27 -31.98 14.05 1.45
C GLY A 27 -31.00 15.04 0.79
N LYS A 28 -31.04 16.29 1.25
CA LYS A 28 -30.06 17.39 1.11
C LYS A 28 -28.81 17.13 0.24
N SER A 29 -28.72 17.86 -0.87
CA SER A 29 -27.46 18.09 -1.60
C SER A 29 -26.44 18.84 -0.71
N ALA A 30 -25.50 18.11 -0.12
CA ALA A 30 -24.31 18.69 0.48
C ALA A 30 -23.26 18.93 -0.61
N LYS A 31 -22.81 20.19 -0.74
CA LYS A 31 -21.72 20.57 -1.66
C LYS A 31 -20.45 19.81 -1.31
N ILE A 32 -19.98 18.97 -2.22
CA ILE A 32 -18.64 18.38 -2.19
C ILE A 32 -17.64 19.53 -2.41
N ALA A 33 -16.90 19.88 -1.36
CA ALA A 33 -15.76 20.78 -1.48
C ALA A 33 -14.64 20.03 -2.21
N LYS A 34 -14.37 20.43 -3.46
CA LYS A 34 -13.15 20.03 -4.18
C LYS A 34 -11.95 20.66 -3.47
N ASN A 35 -11.22 19.86 -2.70
CA ASN A 35 -9.92 20.26 -2.19
C ASN A 35 -8.89 20.07 -3.31
N THR A 36 -8.54 21.16 -3.98
CA THR A 36 -7.47 21.23 -4.97
C THR A 36 -6.14 20.91 -4.29
N ALA A 37 -5.45 19.90 -4.81
CA ALA A 37 -4.12 19.49 -4.36
C ALA A 37 -3.13 20.67 -4.47
N THR A 38 -2.49 21.03 -3.37
CA THR A 38 -1.27 21.85 -3.39
C THR A 38 -0.10 20.88 -3.25
N SER A 39 0.81 20.91 -4.23
CA SER A 39 1.97 20.03 -4.33
C SER A 39 2.86 20.14 -3.09
N ILE A 40 3.10 19.01 -2.43
CA ILE A 40 4.15 18.86 -1.43
C ILE A 40 5.49 18.72 -2.18
N PRO A 41 6.56 19.46 -1.80
CA PRO A 41 7.86 19.28 -2.42
C PRO A 41 8.51 17.97 -1.93
N GLU A 42 9.06 17.24 -2.90
CA GLU A 42 10.05 16.16 -2.74
C GLU A 42 9.57 14.92 -1.97
N VAL A 43 8.68 14.17 -2.63
CA VAL A 43 8.47 12.74 -2.37
C VAL A 43 9.78 12.02 -2.68
N ILE A 44 10.34 11.32 -1.68
CA ILE A 44 11.46 10.37 -1.86
C ILE A 44 11.06 9.42 -2.98
N ALA A 45 11.71 9.60 -4.13
CA ALA A 45 11.32 8.99 -5.38
C ALA A 45 11.59 7.48 -5.31
N TRP A 46 10.52 6.69 -5.30
CA TRP A 46 10.57 5.36 -5.89
C TRP A 46 11.01 5.57 -7.35
N SER A 47 12.16 5.00 -7.73
CA SER A 47 12.60 5.09 -9.12
C SER A 47 11.55 4.43 -10.00
N GLU A 48 10.88 5.28 -10.78
CA GLU A 48 10.35 5.03 -12.12
C GLU A 48 9.60 3.69 -12.31
N TYR A 49 8.27 3.76 -12.20
CA TYR A 49 7.43 3.14 -13.23
C TYR A 49 8.08 3.37 -14.60
N PRO A 50 8.13 2.40 -15.54
CA PRO A 50 8.76 2.60 -16.84
C PRO A 50 8.15 3.84 -17.53
N LYS A 51 8.86 4.96 -17.50
CA LYS A 51 8.44 6.20 -18.13
C LYS A 51 8.77 6.11 -19.61
N ALA A 52 7.75 6.01 -20.45
CA ALA A 52 7.89 6.37 -21.85
C ALA A 52 8.38 7.84 -21.94
N GLN A 53 9.34 8.08 -22.83
CA GLN A 53 10.05 9.35 -23.07
C GLN A 53 9.18 10.61 -22.92
N LEU A 54 9.62 11.55 -22.08
CA LEU A 54 9.56 12.98 -22.42
C LEU A 54 10.63 13.78 -21.66
N GLN A 55 11.31 14.64 -22.40
CA GLN A 55 12.55 15.32 -22.03
C GLN A 55 12.35 16.56 -21.12
N SER A 56 13.41 16.82 -20.36
CA SER A 56 13.97 18.10 -19.93
C SER A 56 13.30 18.88 -18.78
N ALA A 57 14.15 19.10 -17.77
CA ALA A 57 13.98 19.97 -16.62
C ALA A 57 13.93 21.47 -16.96
N LYS A 58 13.32 22.26 -16.06
CA LYS A 58 13.70 23.65 -15.81
C LYS A 58 13.52 24.01 -14.32
N ASN A 59 14.60 24.52 -13.74
CA ASN A 59 14.69 25.08 -12.39
C ASN A 59 13.67 26.19 -12.14
N LEU A 60 13.17 26.31 -10.90
CA LEU A 60 12.81 27.59 -10.29
C LEU A 60 12.82 27.52 -8.76
N SER A 61 13.69 28.37 -8.21
CA SER A 61 13.82 28.74 -6.79
C SER A 61 12.57 29.49 -6.30
N SER A 62 12.11 29.23 -5.07
CA SER A 62 11.49 30.27 -4.23
C SER A 62 11.37 29.93 -2.73
N LYS A 63 11.88 30.90 -1.96
CA LYS A 63 11.73 31.26 -0.53
C LYS A 63 10.69 30.55 0.37
N SER A 64 11.17 30.17 1.56
CA SER A 64 10.39 29.82 2.76
C SER A 64 9.80 31.03 3.49
N PRO A 65 8.62 30.87 4.14
CA PRO A 65 8.27 31.58 5.35
C PRO A 65 8.24 30.66 6.59
N SER A 66 8.69 31.21 7.71
CA SER A 66 8.86 30.61 9.04
C SER A 66 7.55 30.29 9.77
N VAL A 67 7.47 29.11 10.41
CA VAL A 67 6.40 28.68 11.35
C VAL A 67 7.04 27.89 12.52
N PRO A 68 6.51 27.93 13.76
CA PRO A 68 7.28 27.72 14.99
C PRO A 68 7.59 26.25 15.36
N LYS A 69 8.58 26.13 16.26
CA LYS A 69 9.26 24.91 16.73
C LYS A 69 8.28 23.85 17.28
N SER A 70 8.07 22.78 16.51
CA SER A 70 7.64 21.48 17.07
C SER A 70 8.87 20.59 17.23
N GLN A 71 9.06 20.06 18.43
CA GLN A 71 10.20 19.22 18.82
C GLN A 71 10.07 17.84 18.17
N VAL A 72 10.42 17.73 16.89
CA VAL A 72 10.76 16.45 16.26
C VAL A 72 12.25 16.23 16.49
N LYS A 73 12.59 15.17 17.22
CA LYS A 73 13.98 14.73 17.41
C LYS A 73 14.67 14.60 16.05
N LYS A 74 15.93 15.06 15.99
CA LYS A 74 16.81 15.19 14.83
C LYS A 74 16.56 14.06 13.81
N SER A 75 16.13 14.44 12.61
CA SER A 75 16.17 13.58 11.42
C SER A 75 17.58 13.02 11.29
N GLN A 76 17.73 11.70 11.41
CA GLN A 76 18.98 11.05 11.02
C GLN A 76 19.29 11.43 9.56
N PRO A 77 20.57 11.56 9.18
CA PRO A 77 20.93 11.81 7.79
C PRO A 77 20.27 10.73 6.92
N LEU A 78 19.52 11.15 5.91
CA LEU A 78 18.92 10.21 4.96
C LEU A 78 20.07 9.42 4.33
N ALA A 79 20.20 8.15 4.69
CA ALA A 79 21.11 7.23 4.05
C ALA A 79 20.71 7.14 2.56
N LEU A 80 21.59 7.60 1.67
CA LEU A 80 21.34 7.50 0.23
C LEU A 80 21.89 6.18 -0.30
N TYR A 81 21.01 5.28 -0.72
CA TYR A 81 21.35 4.04 -1.37
C TYR A 81 21.58 4.25 -2.87
N SER A 82 22.66 3.65 -3.38
CA SER A 82 22.92 3.48 -4.81
C SER A 82 22.84 2.01 -5.18
N THR A 83 22.22 1.69 -6.31
CA THR A 83 22.19 0.31 -6.83
C THR A 83 23.57 -0.13 -7.33
N THR A 84 23.82 -1.44 -7.29
CA THR A 84 25.11 -2.05 -7.65
C THR A 84 25.09 -2.63 -9.07
N GLU A 85 26.24 -3.13 -9.52
CA GLU A 85 26.32 -3.90 -10.78
C GLU A 85 25.52 -5.21 -10.71
N ALA A 86 25.47 -5.86 -9.54
CA ALA A 86 24.68 -7.08 -9.36
C ALA A 86 23.18 -6.81 -9.57
N PHE A 87 22.69 -5.67 -9.08
CA PHE A 87 21.35 -5.19 -9.38
C PHE A 87 21.13 -4.99 -10.88
N ALA A 88 22.07 -4.37 -11.59
CA ALA A 88 21.93 -4.11 -13.02
C ALA A 88 21.92 -5.40 -13.88
N ARG A 89 22.60 -6.46 -13.42
CA ARG A 89 22.64 -7.77 -14.09
C ARG A 89 21.36 -8.56 -13.91
N TYR A 90 20.70 -8.46 -12.75
CA TYR A 90 19.43 -9.14 -12.52
C TYR A 90 18.26 -8.29 -13.05
N LYS A 91 17.48 -8.84 -13.98
CA LYS A 91 16.30 -8.18 -14.55
C LYS A 91 15.12 -9.15 -14.47
N PRO A 92 14.26 -9.03 -13.45
CA PRO A 92 13.09 -9.89 -13.38
C PRO A 92 12.13 -9.54 -14.52
N GLN A 93 11.34 -10.52 -14.95
CA GLN A 93 10.16 -10.23 -15.75
C GLN A 93 9.21 -9.36 -14.94
N TYR A 94 8.51 -8.46 -15.60
CA TYR A 94 7.48 -7.67 -14.95
C TYR A 94 6.26 -7.52 -15.84
N GLU A 95 5.13 -7.33 -15.19
CA GLU A 95 3.85 -7.02 -15.81
C GLU A 95 3.16 -5.91 -15.03
N ILE A 96 2.26 -5.20 -15.71
CA ILE A 96 1.42 -4.18 -15.09
C ILE A 96 -0.01 -4.66 -15.22
N THR A 97 -0.72 -4.71 -14.09
CA THR A 97 -2.09 -5.19 -14.05
C THR A 97 -2.96 -4.16 -13.36
N PRO A 98 -4.07 -3.73 -13.97
CA PRO A 98 -4.95 -2.75 -13.34
C PRO A 98 -5.61 -3.35 -12.09
N VAL A 99 -5.81 -2.51 -11.09
CA VAL A 99 -6.64 -2.75 -9.90
C VAL A 99 -7.91 -1.91 -10.05
N ASP A 100 -9.04 -2.43 -9.59
CA ASP A 100 -10.28 -1.66 -9.59
C ASP A 100 -10.15 -0.43 -8.68
N PRO A 101 -10.60 0.77 -9.09
CA PRO A 101 -10.49 2.01 -8.31
C PRO A 101 -11.14 1.96 -6.92
N SER A 102 -12.06 1.03 -6.66
CA SER A 102 -12.62 0.83 -5.32
C SER A 102 -11.63 0.21 -4.33
N ASN A 103 -10.57 -0.45 -4.80
CA ASN A 103 -9.60 -1.16 -3.95
C ASN A 103 -8.36 -0.34 -3.61
N TYR A 104 -8.30 0.96 -3.93
CA TYR A 104 -7.22 1.85 -3.54
C TYR A 104 -7.69 3.29 -3.44
N GLY A 105 -6.83 4.18 -2.93
CA GLY A 105 -7.17 5.60 -2.82
C GLY A 105 -5.96 6.50 -2.97
N ASP A 106 -6.17 7.79 -2.76
CA ASP A 106 -5.08 8.74 -2.62
C ASP A 106 -4.43 8.64 -1.24
N ARG A 107 -3.13 8.97 -1.18
CA ARG A 107 -2.45 9.23 0.09
C ARG A 107 -2.93 10.57 0.63
N TYR A 108 -3.22 10.62 1.92
CA TYR A 108 -3.64 11.82 2.62
C TYR A 108 -2.42 12.63 3.06
N ALA A 109 -2.50 13.96 2.91
CA ALA A 109 -1.53 14.91 3.45
C ALA A 109 -1.79 15.29 4.91
N LYS A 110 -3.00 15.01 5.41
CA LYS A 110 -3.44 15.30 6.78
C LYS A 110 -4.27 14.14 7.32
N ASP A 111 -4.21 13.92 8.63
CA ASP A 111 -5.08 12.96 9.32
C ASP A 111 -6.51 13.52 9.51
N ILE A 112 -7.37 12.72 10.15
CA ILE A 112 -8.75 13.10 10.46
C ILE A 112 -8.89 14.33 11.37
N ASN A 113 -7.86 14.65 12.16
CA ASN A 113 -7.82 15.80 13.05
C ASN A 113 -7.18 17.03 12.38
N GLY A 114 -6.80 16.92 11.10
CA GLY A 114 -6.15 17.99 10.34
C GLY A 114 -4.64 18.11 10.58
N VAL A 115 -4.01 17.16 11.29
CA VAL A 115 -2.58 17.13 11.55
C VAL A 115 -1.84 16.76 10.26
N SER A 116 -0.85 17.56 9.86
CA SER A 116 -0.02 17.28 8.69
C SER A 116 0.80 16.00 8.87
N LEU A 117 0.73 15.14 7.86
CA LEU A 117 1.43 13.86 7.83
C LEU A 117 2.82 14.00 7.21
N ARG A 118 3.82 13.44 7.87
CA ARG A 118 5.25 13.47 7.47
C ARG A 118 5.97 12.14 7.71
N ASN A 119 5.21 11.05 7.79
CA ASN A 119 5.75 9.70 7.98
C ASN A 119 6.73 9.37 6.86
N GLN A 120 7.85 8.77 7.22
CA GLN A 120 8.77 8.22 6.23
C GLN A 120 8.18 6.93 5.64
N PRO A 121 8.45 6.59 4.38
CA PRO A 121 7.93 5.37 3.79
C PRO A 121 8.40 4.12 4.55
N ILE A 122 7.57 3.10 4.59
CA ILE A 122 7.92 1.74 5.03
C ILE A 122 7.60 0.74 3.92
N VAL A 123 8.24 -0.41 3.94
CA VAL A 123 7.82 -1.58 3.14
C VAL A 123 7.13 -2.57 4.06
N VAL A 124 5.90 -2.97 3.73
CA VAL A 124 5.18 -4.04 4.43
C VAL A 124 5.14 -5.26 3.52
N LEU A 125 5.75 -6.34 3.98
CA LEU A 125 5.75 -7.62 3.31
C LEU A 125 4.48 -8.40 3.67
N HIS A 126 3.91 -9.02 2.66
CA HIS A 126 2.70 -9.84 2.72
C HIS A 126 2.92 -11.17 2.02
N GLU A 127 1.95 -12.06 2.17
CA GLU A 127 1.74 -13.17 1.25
C GLU A 127 0.29 -13.24 0.78
N THR A 128 0.06 -13.93 -0.33
CA THR A 128 -1.26 -13.99 -0.97
C THR A 128 -2.24 -14.99 -0.34
N SER A 129 -1.76 -15.91 0.51
CA SER A 129 -2.46 -17.10 1.03
C SER A 129 -3.07 -18.05 -0.02
N ASN A 130 -2.86 -17.74 -1.29
CA ASN A 130 -3.38 -18.43 -2.47
C ASN A 130 -2.48 -18.12 -3.69
N SER A 131 -2.89 -18.48 -4.89
CA SER A 131 -2.21 -18.10 -6.13
C SER A 131 -2.17 -16.59 -6.37
N ALA A 132 -1.18 -16.15 -7.15
CA ALA A 132 -1.07 -14.77 -7.61
C ALA A 132 -2.32 -14.31 -8.37
N SER A 133 -2.82 -15.18 -9.27
CA SER A 133 -4.01 -14.92 -10.07
C SER A 133 -5.26 -14.72 -9.21
N SER A 134 -5.40 -15.47 -8.11
CA SER A 134 -6.53 -15.29 -7.19
C SER A 134 -6.51 -13.91 -6.53
N ALA A 135 -5.34 -13.45 -6.08
CA ALA A 135 -5.20 -12.10 -5.51
C ALA A 135 -5.47 -11.01 -6.55
N ILE A 136 -4.93 -11.15 -7.76
CA ILE A 136 -5.16 -10.20 -8.87
C ILE A 136 -6.65 -10.11 -9.22
N ASN A 137 -7.33 -11.24 -9.35
CA ASN A 137 -8.77 -11.28 -9.65
C ASN A 137 -9.59 -10.57 -8.55
N PHE A 138 -9.21 -10.75 -7.29
CA PHE A 138 -9.82 -10.03 -6.17
C PHE A 138 -9.64 -8.51 -6.34
N PHE A 139 -8.42 -8.05 -6.62
CA PHE A 139 -8.12 -6.62 -6.78
C PHE A 139 -8.82 -5.99 -7.99
N GLN A 140 -9.11 -6.76 -9.03
CA GLN A 140 -9.87 -6.33 -10.21
C GLN A 140 -11.38 -6.32 -10.00
N THR A 141 -11.87 -6.92 -8.92
CA THR A 141 -13.30 -6.97 -8.61
C THR A 141 -13.68 -5.71 -7.80
N PRO A 142 -14.74 -4.98 -8.19
CA PRO A 142 -15.22 -3.84 -7.43
C PRO A 142 -15.70 -4.24 -6.03
N HIS A 143 -15.34 -3.45 -5.02
CA HIS A 143 -15.78 -3.64 -3.64
C HIS A 143 -16.27 -2.32 -3.04
N ASP A 144 -17.58 -2.19 -2.85
CA ASP A 144 -18.18 -0.99 -2.23
C ASP A 144 -18.05 -0.98 -0.71
N ASN A 145 -17.81 -2.13 -0.10
CA ASN A 145 -17.66 -2.27 1.35
C ASN A 145 -16.19 -2.12 1.75
N GLU A 146 -15.86 -1.01 2.42
CA GLU A 146 -14.50 -0.70 2.89
C GLU A 146 -13.90 -1.78 3.81
N ASN A 147 -14.72 -2.64 4.44
CA ASN A 147 -14.23 -3.73 5.29
C ASN A 147 -13.64 -4.92 4.51
N ILE A 148 -13.89 -5.01 3.20
CA ILE A 148 -13.36 -6.08 2.36
C ILE A 148 -12.41 -5.58 1.27
N GLN A 149 -12.35 -4.28 1.02
CA GLN A 149 -11.41 -3.73 0.05
C GLN A 149 -9.98 -4.07 0.47
N ALA A 150 -9.20 -4.60 -0.47
CA ALA A 150 -7.81 -4.94 -0.23
C ALA A 150 -7.01 -4.77 -1.52
N SER A 151 -5.73 -4.45 -1.39
CA SER A 151 -4.81 -4.36 -2.51
C SER A 151 -3.35 -4.26 -2.07
N TYR A 152 -2.45 -4.53 -3.00
CA TYR A 152 -1.01 -4.34 -2.85
C TYR A 152 -0.47 -3.40 -3.92
N HIS A 153 0.71 -2.83 -3.67
CA HIS A 153 1.40 -2.06 -4.71
C HIS A 153 2.07 -3.00 -5.71
N THR A 154 2.65 -4.08 -5.20
CA THR A 154 3.34 -5.09 -5.99
C THR A 154 3.06 -6.49 -5.47
N LEU A 155 2.99 -7.44 -6.39
CA LEU A 155 2.93 -8.87 -6.12
C LEU A 155 4.08 -9.57 -6.86
N ILE A 156 4.75 -10.53 -6.22
CA ILE A 156 5.82 -11.31 -6.84
C ILE A 156 5.38 -12.77 -6.97
N LYS A 157 5.21 -13.21 -8.21
CA LYS A 157 4.85 -14.60 -8.55
C LYS A 157 5.95 -15.57 -8.17
N ARG A 158 5.64 -16.86 -8.09
CA ARG A 158 6.61 -17.92 -7.75
C ARG A 158 7.81 -18.00 -8.70
N ASP A 159 7.63 -17.63 -9.96
CA ASP A 159 8.69 -17.58 -10.96
C ASP A 159 9.56 -16.31 -10.88
N GLY A 160 9.28 -15.42 -9.93
CA GLY A 160 9.97 -14.14 -9.76
C GLY A 160 9.39 -12.99 -10.59
N THR A 161 8.33 -13.21 -11.37
CA THR A 161 7.69 -12.11 -12.10
C THR A 161 7.13 -11.06 -11.14
N VAL A 162 7.52 -9.81 -11.36
CA VAL A 162 7.06 -8.64 -10.58
C VAL A 162 5.80 -8.07 -11.23
N VAL A 163 4.67 -8.15 -10.53
CA VAL A 163 3.38 -7.61 -10.96
C VAL A 163 3.19 -6.24 -10.29
N TYR A 164 3.24 -5.16 -11.06
CA TYR A 164 2.90 -3.83 -10.59
C TYR A 164 1.38 -3.62 -10.66
N LEU A 165 0.79 -3.32 -9.51
CA LEU A 165 -0.66 -3.23 -9.32
C LEU A 165 -1.11 -1.79 -9.07
N ILE A 166 -0.52 -1.14 -8.06
CA ILE A 166 -0.87 0.22 -7.65
C ILE A 166 0.39 1.09 -7.64
N PRO A 167 0.34 2.29 -8.26
CA PRO A 167 1.45 3.22 -8.20
C PRO A 167 1.85 3.63 -6.77
N PRO A 168 3.15 3.80 -6.45
CA PRO A 168 3.62 4.13 -5.10
C PRO A 168 2.99 5.39 -4.49
N GLU A 169 2.58 6.37 -5.31
CA GLU A 169 1.93 7.60 -4.86
C GLU A 169 0.48 7.41 -4.40
N LYS A 170 -0.13 6.27 -4.74
CA LYS A 170 -1.45 5.87 -4.27
C LYS A 170 -1.34 5.08 -2.97
N ARG A 171 -2.48 4.98 -2.29
CA ARG A 171 -2.66 4.24 -1.05
C ARG A 171 -3.33 2.91 -1.38
N ALA A 172 -2.56 1.84 -1.40
CA ALA A 172 -3.11 0.48 -1.39
C ALA A 172 -3.67 0.13 -0.01
N PHE A 173 -4.58 -0.85 0.04
CA PHE A 173 -5.29 -1.25 1.26
C PHE A 173 -4.76 -2.59 1.77
N GLY A 174 -3.48 -2.62 2.17
CA GLY A 174 -2.78 -3.87 2.47
C GLY A 174 -2.78 -4.29 3.94
N ALA A 175 -2.87 -3.35 4.89
CA ALA A 175 -2.55 -3.64 6.31
C ALA A 175 -3.70 -3.51 7.31
N GLY A 176 -4.89 -3.00 6.93
CA GLY A 176 -6.01 -2.81 7.87
C GLY A 176 -5.61 -2.07 9.15
N ASN A 177 -6.13 -2.51 10.31
CA ASN A 177 -5.78 -1.99 11.64
C ASN A 177 -4.31 -2.27 11.97
N SER A 178 -3.46 -1.24 11.89
CA SER A 178 -2.01 -1.43 11.94
C SER A 178 -1.24 -0.24 12.51
N VAL A 179 -0.11 -0.54 13.13
CA VAL A 179 0.86 0.42 13.69
C VAL A 179 2.27 -0.10 13.42
N PHE A 180 3.14 0.77 12.91
CA PHE A 180 4.56 0.47 12.73
C PHE A 180 5.35 0.95 13.93
N ASP A 181 6.00 0.05 14.66
CA ASP A 181 6.86 0.39 15.80
C ASP A 181 8.32 0.43 15.34
N GLY A 182 8.77 1.63 14.95
CA GLY A 182 10.13 1.85 14.47
C GLY A 182 11.05 2.49 15.51
N PRO A 183 12.32 2.76 15.15
CA PRO A 183 13.28 3.42 16.05
C PRO A 183 12.86 4.82 16.51
N ASN A 184 11.94 5.45 15.78
CA ASN A 184 11.40 6.78 16.09
C ASN A 184 10.08 6.73 16.88
N GLY A 185 9.65 5.54 17.32
CA GLY A 185 8.39 5.29 18.01
C GLY A 185 7.31 4.74 17.07
N SER A 186 6.10 4.62 17.62
CA SER A 186 4.92 4.11 16.91
C SER A 186 4.39 5.09 15.87
N GLU A 187 4.17 4.61 14.65
CA GLU A 187 3.64 5.36 13.52
C GLU A 187 2.35 4.72 12.98
N THR A 188 1.28 5.49 12.87
CA THR A 188 0.02 5.09 12.22
C THR A 188 -0.77 6.33 11.80
N VAL A 189 -1.71 6.19 10.87
CA VAL A 189 -2.56 7.29 10.40
C VAL A 189 -4.02 6.89 10.46
N LYS A 190 -4.86 7.74 11.08
CA LYS A 190 -6.32 7.62 11.01
C LYS A 190 -6.87 8.60 9.97
N THR A 191 -7.46 8.08 8.90
CA THR A 191 -8.04 8.87 7.80
C THR A 191 -9.55 8.76 7.68
N ASN A 192 -10.15 7.76 8.33
CA ASN A 192 -11.60 7.51 8.37
C ASN A 192 -12.04 7.38 9.85
N PRO A 193 -13.11 8.07 10.29
CA PRO A 193 -13.57 7.99 11.68
C PRO A 193 -14.02 6.58 12.09
N ASN A 194 -14.58 5.84 11.13
CA ASN A 194 -15.23 4.55 11.32
C ASN A 194 -14.27 3.36 11.19
N LEU A 195 -13.06 3.58 10.67
CA LEU A 195 -12.04 2.55 10.55
C LEU A 195 -10.92 2.75 11.58
N PRO A 196 -10.26 1.66 12.01
CA PRO A 196 -9.05 1.75 12.80
C PRO A 196 -7.91 2.49 12.07
N PRO A 197 -6.94 3.06 12.82
CA PRO A 197 -5.72 3.61 12.23
C PRO A 197 -4.93 2.56 11.44
N SER A 198 -4.19 3.00 10.43
CA SER A 198 -3.47 2.12 9.53
C SER A 198 -2.15 2.71 9.04
N VAL A 199 -1.19 1.84 8.72
CA VAL A 199 0.04 2.21 8.03
C VAL A 199 -0.14 2.44 6.52
N ASN A 200 -1.30 2.05 5.96
CA ASN A 200 -1.58 2.14 4.51
C ASN A 200 -1.20 3.48 3.89
N ASN A 201 -1.38 4.59 4.62
CA ASN A 201 -1.10 5.94 4.10
C ASN A 201 0.38 6.22 3.77
N PHE A 202 1.32 5.48 4.37
CA PHE A 202 2.77 5.66 4.15
C PHE A 202 3.52 4.34 3.85
N ALA A 203 2.80 3.22 3.79
CA ALA A 203 3.37 1.93 3.41
C ALA A 203 3.42 1.73 1.89
N TYR A 204 4.45 1.02 1.44
CA TYR A 204 4.51 0.32 0.17
C TYR A 204 4.34 -1.18 0.44
N HIS A 205 3.31 -1.77 -0.15
CA HIS A 205 2.88 -3.15 0.15
C HIS A 205 3.39 -4.08 -0.94
N VAL A 206 4.17 -5.08 -0.56
CA VAL A 206 4.69 -6.11 -1.47
C VAL A 206 4.24 -7.47 -0.98
N SER A 207 3.54 -8.21 -1.84
CA SER A 207 3.11 -9.58 -1.53
C SER A 207 3.92 -10.61 -2.30
N LEU A 208 4.27 -11.70 -1.63
CA LEU A 208 4.82 -12.89 -2.27
C LEU A 208 3.70 -13.89 -2.53
N GLU A 209 3.72 -14.53 -3.70
CA GLU A 209 2.83 -15.66 -3.95
C GLU A 209 3.16 -16.83 -3.02
N THR A 210 2.20 -17.19 -2.17
CA THR A 210 2.26 -18.33 -1.26
C THR A 210 2.51 -19.63 -2.06
N PRO A 211 3.29 -20.58 -1.53
CA PRO A 211 3.50 -21.85 -2.23
C PRO A 211 2.23 -22.72 -2.27
N PRO A 212 2.03 -23.54 -3.33
CA PRO A 212 0.75 -24.21 -3.58
C PRO A 212 0.28 -25.13 -2.45
N GLU A 213 1.21 -25.74 -1.70
CA GLU A 213 0.87 -26.61 -0.58
C GLU A 213 0.21 -25.87 0.60
N ALA A 214 0.25 -24.54 0.62
CA ALA A 214 -0.35 -23.71 1.66
C ALA A 214 -1.56 -22.89 1.17
N TRP A 215 -2.01 -23.09 -0.07
CA TRP A 215 -3.14 -22.32 -0.62
C TRP A 215 -4.46 -22.63 0.08
N GLY A 216 -5.14 -21.59 0.55
CA GLY A 216 -6.47 -21.68 1.16
C GLY A 216 -6.50 -22.34 2.55
N ASP A 217 -5.34 -22.66 3.12
CA ASP A 217 -5.26 -23.20 4.48
C ASP A 217 -5.13 -22.07 5.50
N ASN A 218 -6.24 -21.76 6.16
CA ASN A 218 -6.31 -20.72 7.19
C ASN A 218 -5.63 -21.13 8.51
N HIS A 219 -5.16 -22.37 8.64
CA HIS A 219 -4.49 -22.88 9.83
C HIS A 219 -3.01 -23.18 9.59
N VAL A 220 -2.48 -22.85 8.41
CA VAL A 220 -1.08 -23.07 8.08
C VAL A 220 -0.19 -22.29 9.07
N GLN A 221 0.70 -23.00 9.75
CA GLN A 221 1.67 -22.41 10.68
C GLN A 221 3.05 -22.22 10.03
N SER A 222 3.32 -22.96 8.95
CA SER A 222 4.56 -22.94 8.18
C SER A 222 4.32 -23.52 6.79
N HIS A 223 5.03 -23.04 5.78
CA HIS A 223 5.11 -23.66 4.46
C HIS A 223 6.57 -23.76 4.00
N SER A 224 6.82 -24.30 2.80
CA SER A 224 8.17 -24.56 2.26
C SER A 224 9.05 -23.32 2.03
N GLY A 225 8.55 -22.13 2.35
CA GLY A 225 9.16 -20.84 2.05
C GLY A 225 8.90 -20.35 0.62
N TYR A 226 9.65 -19.32 0.24
CA TYR A 226 9.55 -18.64 -1.06
C TYR A 226 10.72 -19.03 -1.97
N THR A 227 10.52 -18.96 -3.28
CA THR A 227 11.53 -19.38 -4.27
C THR A 227 12.72 -18.42 -4.31
N GLU A 228 13.88 -18.89 -4.82
CA GLU A 228 15.02 -18.01 -5.09
C GLU A 228 14.63 -16.81 -5.96
N ALA A 229 13.83 -17.06 -7.00
CA ALA A 229 13.36 -16.02 -7.91
C ALA A 229 12.52 -14.96 -7.17
N GLN A 230 11.67 -15.36 -6.22
CA GLN A 230 10.93 -14.43 -5.38
C GLN A 230 11.84 -13.55 -4.52
N TYR A 231 12.85 -14.13 -3.87
CA TYR A 231 13.80 -13.37 -3.06
C TYR A 231 14.64 -12.39 -3.90
N HIS A 232 15.16 -12.83 -5.05
CA HIS A 232 15.91 -11.97 -5.96
C HIS A 232 15.05 -10.82 -6.49
N SER A 233 13.81 -11.08 -6.91
CA SER A 233 12.88 -10.05 -7.36
C SER A 233 12.48 -9.08 -6.25
N LEU A 234 12.31 -9.56 -5.01
CA LEU A 234 12.00 -8.71 -3.87
C LEU A 234 13.18 -7.78 -3.54
N ALA A 235 14.40 -8.32 -3.49
CA ALA A 235 15.61 -7.55 -3.30
C ALA A 235 15.79 -6.52 -4.42
N TRP A 236 15.57 -6.92 -5.68
CA TRP A 236 15.65 -6.03 -6.84
C TRP A 236 14.61 -4.90 -6.78
N LEU A 237 13.36 -5.22 -6.41
CA LEU A 237 12.31 -4.24 -6.24
C LEU A 237 12.65 -3.21 -5.15
N ILE A 238 13.10 -3.66 -3.99
CA ILE A 238 13.37 -2.77 -2.85
C ILE A 238 14.69 -2.01 -3.01
N ALA A 239 15.67 -2.55 -3.73
CA ALA A 239 16.95 -1.90 -4.00
C ALA A 239 16.82 -0.55 -4.72
N GLN A 240 15.72 -0.36 -5.44
CA GLN A 240 15.33 0.87 -6.14
C GLN A 240 14.84 1.99 -5.20
N SER A 241 14.61 1.66 -3.93
CA SER A 241 14.10 2.57 -2.93
C SER A 241 15.19 3.06 -1.97
N GLN A 242 14.88 4.18 -1.32
CA GLN A 242 15.67 4.70 -0.21
C GLN A 242 15.15 4.22 1.16
N VAL A 243 14.24 3.24 1.19
CA VAL A 243 13.69 2.72 2.46
C VAL A 243 14.78 1.93 3.17
N PRO A 244 15.22 2.34 4.37
CA PRO A 244 16.23 1.62 5.14
C PRO A 244 15.67 0.29 5.68
N GLU A 245 16.56 -0.62 6.06
CA GLU A 245 16.20 -1.99 6.45
C GLU A 245 15.31 -2.05 7.70
N ASP A 246 15.54 -1.15 8.66
CA ASP A 246 14.73 -0.98 9.87
C ASP A 246 13.31 -0.46 9.58
N ARG A 247 13.00 -0.10 8.32
CA ARG A 247 11.67 0.28 7.83
C ARG A 247 11.08 -0.74 6.86
N ILE A 248 11.68 -1.93 6.77
CA ILE A 248 11.12 -3.08 6.09
C ILE A 248 10.55 -4.02 7.16
N THR A 249 9.25 -4.26 7.09
CA THR A 249 8.50 -4.98 8.13
C THR A 249 7.56 -6.02 7.52
N THR A 250 7.01 -6.90 8.35
CA THR A 250 5.94 -7.82 7.96
C THR A 250 4.56 -7.25 8.28
N HIS A 251 3.54 -7.78 7.63
CA HIS A 251 2.15 -7.52 8.00
C HIS A 251 1.87 -7.95 9.44
N ARG A 252 2.35 -9.12 9.86
CA ARG A 252 2.27 -9.59 11.25
C ARG A 252 2.81 -8.58 12.26
N ALA A 253 3.95 -7.96 11.99
CA ALA A 253 4.57 -7.02 12.92
C ALA A 253 3.78 -5.71 13.07
N VAL A 254 3.11 -5.26 12.00
CA VAL A 254 2.30 -4.04 12.04
C VAL A 254 0.86 -4.29 12.49
N ASP A 255 0.37 -5.53 12.46
CA ASP A 255 -1.02 -5.86 12.76
C ASP A 255 -1.41 -5.53 14.21
N ARG A 256 -2.61 -4.98 14.37
CA ARG A 256 -3.24 -4.72 15.68
C ARG A 256 -4.59 -5.41 15.82
N SER A 257 -5.02 -6.18 14.82
CA SER A 257 -6.21 -7.02 14.90
C SER A 257 -5.95 -8.39 15.56
N GLY A 258 -4.70 -8.85 15.56
CA GLY A 258 -4.32 -10.18 16.02
C GLY A 258 -4.65 -11.30 15.03
N GLN A 259 -4.98 -10.96 13.79
CA GLN A 259 -5.44 -11.90 12.76
C GLN A 259 -4.40 -12.14 11.66
N ARG A 260 -3.30 -11.39 11.65
CA ARG A 260 -2.30 -11.45 10.57
C ARG A 260 -1.03 -12.13 11.06
N ILE A 261 -0.56 -13.09 10.28
CA ILE A 261 0.64 -13.89 10.56
C ILE A 261 1.65 -13.85 9.41
N ASP A 262 1.32 -13.17 8.32
CA ASP A 262 2.08 -13.12 7.07
C ASP A 262 3.26 -12.13 7.08
N PRO A 263 4.28 -12.39 6.23
CA PRO A 263 4.53 -13.63 5.50
C PRO A 263 5.07 -14.73 6.43
N ILE A 264 4.56 -15.95 6.29
CA ILE A 264 5.03 -17.14 7.00
C ILE A 264 6.31 -17.67 6.33
N SER A 265 7.20 -18.30 7.09
CA SER A 265 8.44 -18.92 6.56
C SER A 265 9.36 -17.97 5.76
N PHE A 266 9.27 -16.65 5.96
CA PHE A 266 10.14 -15.67 5.28
C PHE A 266 11.53 -15.64 5.93
N ASP A 267 12.57 -15.72 5.09
CA ASP A 267 13.97 -15.69 5.48
C ASP A 267 14.53 -14.28 5.31
N PHE A 268 14.55 -13.54 6.42
CA PHE A 268 15.08 -12.18 6.45
C PHE A 268 16.57 -12.10 6.18
N ASN A 269 17.36 -13.07 6.65
CA ASN A 269 18.82 -13.04 6.48
C ASN A 269 19.15 -13.14 4.99
N LYS A 270 18.55 -14.12 4.32
CA LYS A 270 18.70 -14.29 2.86
C LYS A 270 18.23 -13.05 2.09
N PHE A 271 17.09 -12.49 2.46
CA PHE A 271 16.58 -11.28 1.81
C PHE A 271 17.56 -10.10 1.97
N PHE A 272 18.07 -9.86 3.18
CA PHE A 272 19.00 -8.76 3.42
C PHE A 272 20.36 -8.97 2.76
N ASP A 273 20.90 -10.19 2.75
CA ASP A 273 22.12 -10.52 2.02
C ASP A 273 21.98 -10.16 0.53
N LEU A 274 20.85 -10.51 -0.08
CA LEU A 274 20.55 -10.15 -1.47
C LEU A 274 20.37 -8.65 -1.64
N LEU A 275 19.64 -7.98 -0.74
CA LEU A 275 19.40 -6.55 -0.80
C LEU A 275 20.72 -5.75 -0.71
N HIS A 276 21.62 -6.14 0.20
CA HIS A 276 22.96 -5.55 0.33
C HIS A 276 23.82 -5.80 -0.91
N SER A 277 23.64 -6.94 -1.57
CA SER A 277 24.31 -7.19 -2.85
C SER A 277 23.80 -6.27 -3.96
N TYR A 278 22.55 -5.80 -3.89
CA TYR A 278 21.88 -5.00 -4.92
C TYR A 278 21.90 -3.50 -4.67
N ARG A 279 22.04 -3.07 -3.42
CA ARG A 279 22.22 -1.65 -3.07
C ARG A 279 23.22 -1.47 -1.94
N GLN A 280 23.93 -0.36 -1.98
CA GLN A 280 24.91 0.04 -0.98
C GLN A 280 24.70 1.50 -0.57
N LEU A 281 25.11 1.85 0.65
CA LEU A 281 25.15 3.24 1.09
C LEU A 281 26.15 4.03 0.25
N THR A 282 25.70 5.17 -0.26
CA THR A 282 26.53 6.14 -0.95
C THR A 282 27.31 6.94 0.10
N PRO A 283 28.65 6.90 0.10
CA PRO A 283 29.43 7.73 1.02
C PRO A 283 29.16 9.21 0.75
N ILE A 284 28.89 9.99 1.80
CA ILE A 284 28.59 11.44 1.72
C ILE A 284 29.77 12.27 1.15
N ASN A 285 30.97 11.68 1.02
CA ASN A 285 32.19 12.35 0.56
C ASN A 285 32.42 12.37 -0.97
N ARG A 286 31.34 12.45 -1.78
CA ARG A 286 31.45 12.75 -3.24
C ARG A 286 30.71 14.01 -3.67
N ALA A 287 30.34 14.90 -2.74
CA ALA A 287 30.13 16.30 -3.06
C ALA A 287 31.51 16.99 -2.97
N HIS A 288 32.17 17.18 -4.12
CA HIS A 288 33.41 17.94 -4.39
C HIS A 288 34.40 17.13 -5.26
N ARG A 289 34.01 16.83 -6.50
CA ARG A 289 34.91 16.81 -7.66
C ARG A 289 34.15 17.27 -8.89
#